data_AF-A0A662U897-F1
#
_entry.id   AF-A0A662U897-F1
#
_cell.length_a   1.000
_cell.length_b   1.000
_cell.length_c   1.000
_cell.angle_alpha   90.00
_cell.angle_beta   90.00
_cell.angle_gamma   90.00
#
_symmetry.space_group_name_H-M   'P 1'
#
loop_
_entity.id
_entity.type
_entity.pdbx_description
1 polymer ?
#
loop_
_entity_poly.entity_id
_entity_poly.type
_entity_poly.pdbx_seq_one_letter_code
_entity_poly.pdbx_strand_id
1 'polypeptide(L)'
;MPVVTVKHVFILTRAKGRNMLYVWADAEVADGESIYARDLGLKTIYDAEVLSNNANINAAGTVMYPGSYGNYIVVYGSDVSGSVAAAAGSFYALVKALGI
;
A
#
# COMPACT_ATOMS: atom_id res chain seq x y z
N MET A 1 -9.57 6.16 7.67
CA MET A 1 -9.48 4.78 7.14
C MET A 1 -9.37 4.93 5.64
N PRO A 2 -8.23 4.55 5.05
CA PRO A 2 -7.97 4.82 3.65
C PRO A 2 -8.97 4.07 2.76
N VAL A 3 -9.42 4.73 1.68
CA VAL A 3 -10.31 4.12 0.70
C VAL A 3 -9.45 3.42 -0.34
N VAL A 4 -9.49 2.09 -0.36
CA VAL A 4 -8.65 1.27 -1.26
C VAL A 4 -9.50 0.64 -2.35
N THR A 5 -9.08 0.82 -3.60
CA THR A 5 -9.68 0.22 -4.79
C THR A 5 -8.66 -0.67 -5.49
N VAL A 6 -8.79 -1.98 -5.33
CA VAL A 6 -7.97 -2.96 -6.06
C VAL A 6 -8.33 -2.93 -7.54
N LYS A 7 -7.34 -2.68 -8.39
CA LYS A 7 -7.50 -2.63 -9.85
C LYS A 7 -7.17 -3.96 -10.50
N HIS A 8 -6.05 -4.57 -10.12
CA HIS A 8 -5.56 -5.80 -10.72
C HIS A 8 -4.94 -6.72 -9.68
N VAL A 9 -5.10 -8.02 -9.89
CA VAL A 9 -4.45 -9.08 -9.09
C VAL A 9 -3.82 -10.09 -10.06
N PHE A 10 -2.53 -10.35 -9.90
CA PHE A 10 -1.78 -11.27 -10.74
C PHE A 10 -1.21 -12.39 -9.86
N ILE A 11 -1.22 -13.62 -10.38
CA ILE A 11 -0.51 -14.73 -9.73
C ILE A 11 0.92 -14.71 -10.26
N LEU A 12 1.89 -14.43 -9.39
CA LEU A 12 3.30 -14.35 -9.77
C LEU A 12 3.96 -15.73 -9.79
N THR A 13 3.79 -16.51 -8.73
CA THR A 13 4.41 -17.83 -8.63
C THR A 13 3.79 -18.66 -7.52
N ARG A 14 4.03 -19.97 -7.52
CA ARG A 14 3.70 -20.83 -6.37
C ARG A 14 4.88 -20.90 -5.41
N ALA A 15 4.77 -20.25 -4.26
CA ALA A 15 5.75 -20.36 -3.17
C ALA A 15 5.19 -21.27 -2.06
N LYS A 16 5.87 -22.38 -1.75
CA LYS A 16 5.51 -23.32 -0.67
C LYS A 16 4.04 -23.80 -0.73
N GLY A 17 3.53 -24.08 -1.93
CA GLY A 17 2.15 -24.54 -2.13
C GLY A 17 1.08 -23.45 -2.05
N ARG A 18 1.47 -22.16 -1.92
CA ARG A 18 0.56 -21.02 -1.96
C ARG A 18 0.86 -20.14 -3.18
N ASN A 19 -0.16 -19.56 -3.79
CA ASN A 19 0.03 -18.61 -4.88
C ASN A 19 0.46 -17.27 -4.28
N MET A 20 1.62 -16.78 -4.69
CA MET A 20 2.04 -15.42 -4.40
C MET A 20 1.32 -14.48 -5.38
N LEU A 21 0.64 -13.47 -4.82
CA LEU A 21 -0.18 -12.51 -5.53
C LEU A 21 0.56 -11.18 -5.61
N TYR A 22 0.52 -10.57 -6.79
CA TYR A 22 0.83 -9.16 -6.98
C TYR A 22 -0.47 -8.39 -7.13
N VAL A 23 -0.70 -7.43 -6.24
CA VAL A 23 -1.89 -6.59 -6.23
C VAL A 23 -1.50 -5.19 -6.62
N TRP A 24 -2.24 -4.62 -7.56
CA TRP A 24 -2.17 -3.21 -7.89
C TRP A 24 -3.50 -2.56 -7.49
N ALA A 25 -3.43 -1.59 -6.57
CA ALA A 25 -4.55 -0.82 -6.07
C ALA A 25 -4.30 0.69 -6.14
N ASP A 26 -5.39 1.45 -6.22
CA ASP A 26 -5.40 2.88 -5.90
C ASP A 26 -5.89 3.05 -4.46
N ALA A 27 -5.34 3.98 -3.72
CA ALA A 27 -5.78 4.30 -2.36
C ALA A 27 -5.86 5.81 -2.14
N GLU A 28 -6.91 6.28 -1.48
CA GLU A 28 -6.98 7.64 -0.94
C GLU A 28 -6.55 7.60 0.52
N VAL A 29 -5.43 8.26 0.85
CA VAL A 29 -4.73 8.08 2.13
C VAL A 29 -4.17 9.39 2.68
N ALA A 30 -3.90 9.39 3.99
CA ALA A 30 -3.13 10.42 4.70
C ALA A 30 -1.65 10.07 4.88
N ASP A 31 -0.86 11.05 5.31
CA ASP A 31 0.38 10.76 6.03
C ASP A 31 0.11 9.97 7.33
N GLY A 32 0.87 8.89 7.54
CA GLY A 32 0.77 8.01 8.69
C GLY A 32 -0.43 7.04 8.68
N GLU A 33 -1.29 7.09 7.66
CA GLU A 33 -2.41 6.15 7.57
C GLU A 33 -1.95 4.74 7.18
N SER A 34 -2.76 3.74 7.56
CA SER A 34 -2.44 2.33 7.38
C SER A 34 -3.41 1.64 6.42
N ILE A 35 -2.87 0.90 5.46
CA ILE A 35 -3.60 -0.02 4.57
C ILE A 35 -3.36 -1.44 5.04
N TYR A 36 -4.41 -2.16 5.44
CA TYR A 36 -4.28 -3.54 5.91
C TYR A 36 -4.27 -4.53 4.75
N ALA A 37 -3.63 -5.69 4.95
CA ALA A 37 -3.63 -6.79 3.97
C ALA A 37 -5.05 -7.12 3.47
N ARG A 38 -6.03 -7.15 4.38
CA ARG A 38 -7.43 -7.43 4.05
C ARG A 38 -8.06 -6.41 3.09
N ASP A 39 -7.63 -5.15 3.13
CA ASP A 39 -8.15 -4.08 2.27
C ASP A 39 -7.67 -4.26 0.83
N LEU A 40 -6.55 -4.98 0.66
CA LEU A 40 -5.98 -5.39 -0.62
C LEU A 40 -6.44 -6.79 -1.07
N GLY A 41 -7.31 -7.45 -0.30
CA GLY A 41 -7.74 -8.83 -0.54
C GLY A 41 -6.64 -9.87 -0.29
N LEU A 42 -5.61 -9.53 0.49
CA LEU A 42 -4.49 -10.38 0.85
C LEU A 42 -4.63 -10.91 2.28
N LYS A 43 -4.08 -12.09 2.53
CA LYS A 43 -3.95 -12.67 3.89
C LYS A 43 -2.72 -12.14 4.61
N THR A 44 -1.65 -11.86 3.88
CA THR A 44 -0.45 -11.20 4.39
C THR A 44 0.26 -10.44 3.28
N ILE A 45 0.93 -9.35 3.64
CA ILE A 45 1.82 -8.58 2.76
C ILE A 45 3.28 -8.97 3.08
N TYR A 46 4.10 -9.20 2.06
CA TYR A 46 5.53 -9.43 2.17
C TYR A 46 6.33 -8.19 1.81
N ASP A 47 5.89 -7.48 0.78
CA ASP A 47 6.52 -6.28 0.27
C ASP A 47 5.48 -5.35 -0.33
N ALA A 48 5.76 -4.05 -0.35
CA ALA A 48 4.91 -3.06 -0.96
C ALA A 48 5.68 -1.85 -1.48
N GLU A 49 5.37 -1.44 -2.71
CA GLU A 49 5.76 -0.16 -3.28
C GLU A 49 4.55 0.77 -3.23
N VAL A 50 4.75 1.97 -2.68
CA VAL A 50 3.74 3.03 -2.66
C VAL A 50 4.28 4.26 -3.35
N LEU A 51 3.52 4.80 -4.29
CA LEU A 51 3.84 5.99 -5.07
C LEU A 51 2.67 6.96 -5.02
N SER A 52 2.91 8.25 -5.18
CA SER A 52 1.84 9.23 -5.29
C SER A 52 1.42 9.39 -6.76
N ASN A 53 0.12 9.47 -7.02
CA ASN A 53 -0.41 9.94 -8.32
C ASN A 53 -0.47 11.48 -8.42
N ASN A 54 -0.20 12.18 -7.32
CA ASN A 54 -0.09 13.63 -7.28
C ASN A 54 1.39 14.04 -7.39
N ALA A 55 1.74 14.76 -8.46
CA ALA A 55 3.10 15.21 -8.73
C ALA A 55 3.68 16.16 -7.67
N ASN A 56 2.84 16.75 -6.81
CA ASN A 56 3.27 17.65 -5.73
C ASN A 56 3.49 16.92 -4.40
N ILE A 57 3.25 15.60 -4.35
CA ILE A 57 3.37 14.79 -3.14
C ILE A 57 4.40 13.68 -3.37
N ASN A 58 5.39 13.58 -2.49
CA ASN A 58 6.21 12.39 -2.34
C ASN A 58 5.47 11.42 -1.43
N ALA A 59 5.26 10.19 -1.88
CA ALA A 59 4.68 9.13 -1.07
C ALA A 59 5.63 7.95 -0.97
N ALA A 60 5.60 7.29 0.18
CA ALA A 60 6.33 6.06 0.44
C ALA A 60 5.50 5.14 1.35
N GLY A 61 5.77 3.85 1.29
CA GLY A 61 5.10 2.85 2.11
C GLY A 61 6.09 2.00 2.89
N THR A 62 5.74 1.62 4.11
CA THR A 62 6.51 0.66 4.89
C THR A 62 5.60 -0.46 5.35
N VAL A 63 5.96 -1.71 5.03
CA VAL A 63 5.24 -2.89 5.53
C VAL A 63 5.62 -3.12 6.99
N MET A 64 4.62 -3.07 7.87
CA MET A 64 4.75 -3.37 9.28
C MET A 64 4.36 -4.82 9.53
N TYR A 65 5.19 -5.56 10.28
CA TYR A 65 4.99 -6.97 10.63
C TYR A 65 4.89 -7.93 9.42
N PRO A 66 5.83 -7.90 8.46
CA PRO A 66 5.76 -8.69 7.23
C PRO A 66 5.60 -10.20 7.53
N GLY A 67 4.70 -10.86 6.80
CA GLY A 67 4.41 -12.29 6.97
C GLY A 67 3.44 -12.66 8.10
N SER A 68 2.95 -11.68 8.88
CA SER A 68 1.91 -11.87 9.91
C SER A 68 0.50 -11.63 9.35
N TYR A 69 -0.52 -12.22 9.97
CA TYR A 69 -1.93 -12.03 9.56
C TYR A 69 -2.50 -10.65 9.89
N GLY A 70 -1.88 -9.92 10.81
CA GLY A 70 -2.30 -8.58 11.21
C GLY A 70 -1.51 -7.46 10.53
N ASN A 71 -0.83 -7.76 9.44
CA ASN A 71 0.16 -6.86 8.88
C ASN A 71 -0.47 -5.81 7.94
N TYR A 72 0.21 -4.67 7.84
CA TYR A 72 -0.30 -3.48 7.15
C TYR A 72 0.84 -2.67 6.56
N ILE A 73 0.52 -1.79 5.62
CA ILE A 73 1.44 -0.79 5.07
C ILE A 73 1.12 0.52 5.77
N VAL A 74 2.10 1.16 6.42
CA VAL A 74 1.98 2.58 6.78
C VAL A 74 2.40 3.39 5.57
N VAL A 75 1.53 4.30 5.14
CA VAL A 75 1.81 5.23 4.05
C VAL A 75 2.24 6.55 4.63
N TYR A 76 3.34 7.07 4.12
CA TYR A 76 3.84 8.40 4.43
C TYR A 76 3.68 9.28 3.20
N GLY A 77 3.27 10.52 3.42
CA GLY A 77 3.05 11.50 2.36
C GLY A 77 3.55 12.85 2.80
N SER A 78 4.41 13.47 1.99
CA SER A 78 4.83 14.86 2.19
C SER A 78 4.73 15.63 0.88
N ASP A 79 4.66 16.95 0.95
CA ASP A 79 4.89 17.77 -0.23
C ASP A 79 6.28 17.50 -0.82
N VAL A 80 6.46 17.81 -2.12
CA VAL A 80 7.74 17.62 -2.81
C VAL A 80 8.83 18.52 -2.22
N SER A 81 8.46 19.62 -1.58
CA SER A 81 9.41 20.46 -0.83
C SER A 81 9.89 19.80 0.48
N GLY A 82 9.26 18.70 0.91
CA GLY A 82 9.59 17.91 2.10
C GLY A 82 9.28 18.60 3.42
N SER A 83 8.56 19.71 3.39
CA SER A 83 8.34 20.59 4.54
C SER A 83 7.00 20.38 5.22
N VAL A 84 6.03 19.75 4.55
CA VAL A 84 4.65 19.62 5.05
C VAL A 84 4.11 18.21 4.81
N ALA A 85 3.65 17.56 5.89
CA ALA A 85 2.94 16.29 5.81
C ALA A 85 1.61 16.44 5.07
N ALA A 86 1.25 15.46 4.24
CA ALA A 86 0.00 15.44 3.51
C ALA A 86 -1.18 15.14 4.46
N ALA A 87 -2.22 15.99 4.42
CA ALA A 87 -3.38 15.88 5.31
C ALA A 87 -4.19 14.59 5.11
N ALA A 88 -5.11 14.29 6.02
CA ALA A 88 -5.94 13.10 5.93
C ALA A 88 -6.87 13.09 4.71
N GLY A 89 -6.88 11.99 3.95
CA GLY A 89 -7.64 11.84 2.70
C GLY A 89 -7.18 12.76 1.56
N SER A 90 -5.94 13.26 1.60
CA SER A 90 -5.52 14.38 0.73
C SER A 90 -4.85 13.96 -0.57
N PHE A 91 -4.44 12.70 -0.72
CA PHE A 91 -3.77 12.27 -1.94
C PHE A 91 -4.09 10.83 -2.34
N TYR A 92 -4.04 10.63 -3.66
CA TYR A 92 -4.16 9.31 -4.27
C TYR A 92 -2.78 8.66 -4.35
N ALA A 93 -2.66 7.49 -3.73
CA ALA A 93 -1.49 6.64 -3.76
C ALA A 93 -1.73 5.42 -4.68
N LEU A 94 -0.72 5.11 -5.49
CA LEU A 94 -0.59 3.84 -6.18
C LEU A 94 0.05 2.84 -5.23
N VAL A 95 -0.63 1.74 -4.94
CA VAL A 95 -0.12 0.69 -4.06
C VAL A 95 0.08 -0.58 -4.88
N LYS A 96 1.33 -1.06 -4.87
CA LYS A 96 1.70 -2.36 -5.43
C LYS A 96 2.15 -3.25 -4.29
N ALA A 97 1.38 -4.29 -3.99
CA ALA A 97 1.65 -5.18 -2.86
C ALA A 97 1.91 -6.60 -3.32
N LEU A 98 2.89 -7.24 -2.68
CA LEU A 98 3.21 -8.65 -2.85
C LEU A 98 2.69 -9.43 -1.63
N GLY A 99 1.87 -10.45 -1.84
CA GLY A 99 1.24 -11.18 -0.74
C GLY A 99 0.80 -12.59 -1.08
N ILE A 100 0.08 -13.22 -0.16
CA ILE A 100 -0.65 -14.50 -0.34
C ILE A 100 -2.09 -14.28 0.09
#